data_AF-A0AAJ2LML4-F1
#
_entry.id   AF-A0AAJ2LML4-F1
#
_cell.length_a   1.000
_cell.length_b   1.000
_cell.length_c   1.000
_cell.angle_alpha   90.00
_cell.angle_beta   90.00
_cell.angle_gamma   90.00
#
_symmetry.space_group_name_H-M   'P 1'
#
loop_
_entity.id
_entity.type
_entity.pdbx_description
1 polymer ?
#
loop_
_entity_poly.entity_id
_entity_poly.type
_entity_poly.pdbx_seq_one_letter_code
_entity_poly.pdbx_strand_id
1 'polypeptide(L)'
;MNYRHHFHAGNFADVMKHVLLIELLNQLNAKEKPYCYIDTHAGEGIYNLSLAASQKSGEYLDGVHRLVQLDRSVVAQAPKTIQTYLKDIAALRTQKSKGWYPGSPWFSTQHLRPQDTAVLFEMQPDVFTKLKYNLYDPRVGIHQRD
;
A
#
# COMPACT_ATOMS: atom_id res chain seq x y z
N MET A 1 -10.48 -18.75 4.38
CA MET A 1 -9.05 -18.83 3.99
C MET A 1 -8.18 -18.54 5.20
N ASN A 2 -7.08 -19.28 5.39
CA ASN A 2 -6.17 -19.08 6.54
C ASN A 2 -5.05 -18.05 6.26
N TYR A 3 -4.92 -17.55 5.02
CA TYR A 3 -3.94 -16.53 4.68
C TYR A 3 -4.30 -15.20 5.32
N ARG A 4 -3.33 -14.61 6.05
CA ARG A 4 -3.43 -13.28 6.64
C ARG A 4 -2.25 -12.44 6.17
N HIS A 5 -2.53 -11.38 5.42
CA HIS A 5 -1.47 -10.59 4.79
C HIS A 5 -0.55 -9.89 5.80
N HIS A 6 -0.99 -9.65 7.03
CA HIS A 6 -0.14 -9.03 8.06
C HIS A 6 1.16 -9.80 8.37
N PHE A 7 1.22 -11.12 8.08
CA PHE A 7 2.46 -11.90 8.25
C PHE A 7 3.47 -11.62 7.13
N HIS A 8 3.02 -11.12 5.98
CA HIS A 8 3.82 -10.97 4.77
C HIS A 8 4.00 -9.50 4.37
N ALA A 9 3.28 -8.59 5.03
CA ALA A 9 3.25 -7.17 4.72
C ALA A 9 4.66 -6.58 4.66
N GLY A 10 4.99 -5.96 3.53
CA GLY A 10 6.27 -5.27 3.33
C GLY A 10 7.44 -6.19 2.98
N ASN A 11 7.20 -7.46 2.66
CA ASN A 11 8.22 -8.35 2.10
C ASN A 11 8.66 -7.90 0.68
N PHE A 12 9.60 -8.62 0.08
CA PHE A 12 10.13 -8.27 -1.26
C PHE A 12 9.06 -8.30 -2.37
N ALA A 13 8.05 -9.18 -2.25
CA ALA A 13 6.98 -9.31 -3.23
C ALA A 13 6.05 -8.09 -3.17
N ASP A 14 5.73 -7.63 -1.97
CA ASP A 14 5.00 -6.38 -1.76
C ASP A 14 5.75 -5.17 -2.28
N VAL A 15 7.07 -5.09 -2.05
CA VAL A 15 7.91 -4.03 -2.63
C VAL A 15 7.77 -4.00 -4.15
N MET A 16 7.94 -5.14 -4.82
CA MET A 16 7.83 -5.22 -6.28
C MET A 16 6.42 -4.83 -6.76
N LYS A 17 5.39 -5.45 -6.18
CA LYS A 17 3.98 -5.23 -6.53
C LYS A 17 3.58 -3.76 -6.36
N HIS A 18 3.95 -3.12 -5.25
CA HIS A 18 3.54 -1.75 -4.96
C HIS A 18 4.33 -0.71 -5.77
N VAL A 19 5.61 -0.96 -6.07
CA VAL A 19 6.35 -0.11 -7.02
C VAL A 19 5.73 -0.20 -8.41
N LEU A 20 5.39 -1.40 -8.88
CA LEU A 20 4.69 -1.58 -10.15
C LEU A 20 3.32 -0.88 -10.16
N LEU A 21 2.54 -1.02 -9.10
CA LEU A 21 1.23 -0.35 -8.97
C LEU A 21 1.37 1.17 -9.10
N ILE A 22 2.32 1.79 -8.38
CA ILE A 22 2.56 3.23 -8.45
C ILE A 22 2.92 3.63 -9.89
N GLU A 23 3.77 2.87 -10.58
CA GLU A 23 4.11 3.18 -11.97
C GLU A 23 2.90 3.10 -12.90
N LEU A 24 2.09 2.05 -12.77
CA LEU A 24 0.87 1.90 -13.57
C LEU A 24 -0.10 3.07 -13.35
N LEU A 25 -0.29 3.51 -12.10
CA LEU A 25 -1.14 4.65 -11.78
C LEU A 25 -0.56 5.96 -12.34
N ASN A 26 0.75 6.18 -12.26
CA ASN A 26 1.40 7.33 -12.87
C ASN A 26 1.20 7.36 -14.41
N GLN A 27 1.31 6.21 -15.07
CA GLN A 27 1.10 6.11 -16.52
C GLN A 27 -0.38 6.34 -16.90
N LEU A 28 -1.33 5.86 -16.10
CA LEU A 28 -2.75 6.17 -16.30
C LEU A 28 -3.06 7.65 -16.08
N ASN A 29 -2.44 8.26 -15.07
CA ASN A 29 -2.58 9.68 -14.74
C ASN A 29 -2.04 10.62 -15.85
N ALA A 30 -1.19 10.13 -16.75
CA ALA A 30 -0.68 10.89 -17.90
C ALA A 30 -1.76 11.24 -18.95
N LYS A 31 -2.95 10.62 -18.87
CA LYS A 31 -4.12 10.94 -19.70
C LYS A 31 -5.22 11.53 -18.85
N GLU A 32 -5.81 12.64 -19.27
CA GLU A 32 -6.88 13.32 -18.52
C GLU A 32 -8.17 12.50 -18.35
N LYS A 33 -8.37 11.46 -19.17
CA LYS A 33 -9.55 10.58 -19.06
C LYS A 33 -9.55 9.88 -17.68
N PRO A 34 -10.66 9.91 -16.93
CA PRO A 34 -10.74 9.25 -15.63
C PRO A 34 -10.68 7.73 -15.78
N TYR A 35 -10.22 7.05 -14.72
CA TYR A 35 -10.28 5.60 -14.60
C TYR A 35 -10.89 5.15 -13.27
N CYS A 36 -11.24 3.87 -13.21
CA CYS A 36 -11.64 3.18 -12.00
C CYS A 36 -10.58 2.13 -11.65
N TYR A 37 -9.94 2.27 -10.49
CA TYR A 37 -9.05 1.26 -9.94
C TYR A 37 -9.86 0.19 -9.22
N ILE A 38 -9.63 -1.08 -9.53
CA ILE A 38 -10.32 -2.21 -8.88
C ILE A 38 -9.28 -3.06 -8.16
N ASP A 39 -9.42 -3.17 -6.85
CA ASP A 39 -8.61 -4.06 -6.00
C ASP A 39 -9.48 -5.22 -5.53
N THR A 40 -9.28 -6.40 -6.11
CA THR A 40 -10.10 -7.58 -5.80
C THR A 40 -9.79 -8.17 -4.43
N HIS A 41 -8.60 -7.88 -3.87
CA HIS A 41 -8.13 -8.42 -2.60
C HIS A 41 -7.39 -7.34 -1.82
N ALA A 42 -8.13 -6.34 -1.37
CA ALA A 42 -7.61 -5.10 -0.80
C ALA A 42 -6.88 -5.30 0.54
N GLY A 43 -7.16 -6.36 1.30
CA GLY A 43 -6.61 -6.54 2.63
C GLY A 43 -7.05 -5.45 3.59
N GLU A 44 -6.27 -5.17 4.64
CA GLU A 44 -6.62 -4.16 5.68
C GLU A 44 -6.17 -2.74 5.34
N GLY A 45 -5.65 -2.50 4.13
CA GLY A 45 -5.24 -1.18 3.63
C GLY A 45 -3.88 -0.68 4.14
N ILE A 46 -3.64 -0.70 5.44
CA ILE A 46 -2.33 -0.39 6.07
C ILE A 46 -2.03 -1.40 7.19
N TYR A 47 -0.76 -1.69 7.40
CA TYR A 47 -0.27 -2.75 8.28
C TYR A 47 0.70 -2.19 9.32
N ASN A 48 0.56 -2.58 10.58
CA ASN A 48 1.52 -2.24 11.62
C ASN A 48 2.54 -3.38 11.80
N LEU A 49 3.74 -3.19 11.24
CA LEU A 49 4.82 -4.17 11.25
C LEU A 49 5.42 -4.39 12.65
N SER A 50 5.13 -3.54 13.63
CA SER A 50 5.55 -3.74 15.03
C SER A 50 4.70 -4.78 15.77
N LEU A 51 3.60 -5.28 15.18
CA LEU A 51 2.75 -6.28 15.82
C LEU A 51 3.40 -7.67 15.81
N ALA A 52 3.06 -8.48 16.83
CA ALA A 52 3.67 -9.78 17.09
C ALA A 52 3.67 -10.71 15.87
N ALA A 53 2.63 -10.67 15.04
CA ALA A 53 2.54 -11.50 13.86
C ALA A 53 3.57 -11.14 12.77
N SER A 54 3.75 -9.86 12.46
CA SER A 54 4.78 -9.39 11.52
C SER A 54 6.19 -9.56 12.08
N GLN A 55 6.37 -9.45 13.40
CA GLN A 55 7.64 -9.72 14.07
C GLN A 55 7.99 -11.22 14.05
N LYS A 56 6.99 -12.10 14.15
CA LYS A 56 7.20 -13.56 14.12
C LYS A 56 7.68 -14.05 12.75
N SER A 57 7.18 -13.49 11.66
CA SER A 57 7.62 -13.87 10.31
C SER A 57 8.92 -13.15 9.91
N GLY A 58 9.05 -11.86 10.25
CA GLY A 58 10.21 -11.05 9.92
C GLY A 58 10.39 -10.72 8.44
N GLU A 59 9.47 -11.11 7.54
CA GLU A 59 9.67 -10.99 6.09
C GLU A 59 9.89 -9.54 5.61
N TYR A 60 9.34 -8.56 6.33
CA TYR A 60 9.53 -7.15 6.01
C TYR A 60 10.99 -6.69 6.16
N LEU A 61 11.80 -7.42 6.95
CA LEU A 61 13.23 -7.15 7.17
C LEU A 61 14.03 -7.30 5.87
N ASP A 62 13.64 -8.24 5.01
CA ASP A 62 14.26 -8.47 3.70
C ASP A 62 13.59 -7.69 2.56
N GLY A 63 12.48 -7.01 2.85
CA GLY A 63 11.76 -6.15 1.90
C GLY A 63 11.92 -4.66 2.23
N VAL A 64 10.83 -4.04 2.66
CA VAL A 64 10.73 -2.59 2.86
C VAL A 64 11.76 -2.06 3.85
N HIS A 65 12.15 -2.84 4.87
CA HIS A 65 13.10 -2.39 5.89
C HIS A 65 14.46 -2.01 5.30
N ARG A 66 14.97 -2.80 4.35
CA ARG A 66 16.25 -2.52 3.67
C ARG A 66 16.19 -1.22 2.88
N LEU A 67 15.05 -0.95 2.22
CA LEU A 67 14.91 0.22 1.36
C LEU A 67 14.77 1.51 2.16
N VAL A 68 14.04 1.50 3.28
CA VAL A 68 13.86 2.70 4.12
C VAL A 68 15.12 3.09 4.91
N GLN A 69 16.12 2.21 4.96
CA GLN A 69 17.42 2.45 5.56
C GLN A 69 18.48 2.95 4.58
N LEU A 70 18.18 2.97 3.28
CA LEU A 70 19.11 3.48 2.29
C LEU A 70 19.43 4.95 2.55
N ASP A 71 20.69 5.31 2.33
CA ASP A 71 21.13 6.70 2.40
C ASP A 71 20.38 7.56 1.40
N ARG A 72 20.13 8.83 1.79
CA ARG A 72 19.44 9.80 0.93
C ARG A 72 20.12 9.99 -0.42
N SER A 73 21.45 9.89 -0.48
CA SER A 73 22.24 9.98 -1.72
C SER A 73 21.95 8.81 -2.67
N VAL A 74 21.75 7.59 -2.13
CA VAL A 74 21.37 6.41 -2.91
C VAL A 74 19.94 6.56 -3.41
N VAL A 75 19.01 6.96 -2.54
CA VAL A 75 17.60 7.17 -2.92
C VAL A 75 17.48 8.25 -4.00
N ALA A 76 18.26 9.32 -3.94
CA ALA A 76 18.24 10.38 -4.94
C ALA A 76 18.64 9.92 -6.35
N GLN A 77 19.44 8.85 -6.47
CA GLN A 77 19.86 8.26 -7.75
C GLN A 77 18.96 7.09 -8.20
N ALA A 78 18.03 6.65 -7.36
CA ALA A 78 17.10 5.57 -7.70
C ALA A 78 16.10 6.01 -8.78
N PRO A 79 15.51 5.06 -9.55
CA PRO A 79 14.40 5.34 -10.45
C PRO A 79 13.27 6.14 -9.78
N LYS A 80 12.62 7.03 -10.54
CA LYS A 80 11.65 8.00 -9.98
C LYS A 80 10.52 7.33 -9.19
N THR A 81 10.01 6.22 -9.68
CA THR A 81 8.95 5.43 -9.04
C THR A 81 9.37 4.89 -7.67
N ILE A 82 10.63 4.47 -7.54
CA ILE A 82 11.18 4.01 -6.25
C ILE A 82 11.28 5.18 -5.27
N GLN A 83 11.69 6.36 -5.73
CA GLN A 83 11.68 7.56 -4.90
C GLN A 83 10.27 7.89 -4.41
N THR A 84 9.28 7.81 -5.30
CA THR A 84 7.86 8.04 -4.97
C THR A 84 7.36 7.02 -3.95
N TYR A 85 7.60 5.72 -4.17
CA TYR A 85 7.27 4.65 -3.23
C TYR A 85 7.84 4.90 -1.82
N LEU A 86 9.12 5.28 -1.72
CA LEU A 86 9.75 5.59 -0.44
C LEU A 86 9.21 6.86 0.21
N LYS A 87 8.92 7.89 -0.60
CA LYS A 87 8.27 9.13 -0.13
C LYS A 87 6.89 8.85 0.46
N ASP A 88 6.10 8.02 -0.20
CA ASP A 88 4.76 7.63 0.21
C ASP A 88 4.77 6.87 1.54
N ILE A 89 5.70 5.91 1.69
CA ILE A 89 5.91 5.21 2.97
C ILE A 89 6.31 6.20 4.07
N ALA A 90 7.21 7.14 3.78
CA ALA A 90 7.61 8.16 4.74
C ALA A 90 6.44 9.07 5.14
N ALA A 91 5.56 9.42 4.19
CA ALA A 91 4.35 10.19 4.45
C ALA A 91 3.39 9.45 5.40
N LEU A 92 3.09 8.17 5.14
CA LEU A 92 2.28 7.36 6.06
C LEU A 92 2.91 7.30 7.46
N ARG A 93 4.21 7.06 7.55
CA ARG A 93 4.92 6.95 8.84
C ARG A 93 4.97 8.26 9.62
N THR A 94 4.88 9.40 8.94
CA THR A 94 4.78 10.72 9.56
C THR A 94 3.39 10.93 10.17
N GLN A 95 2.32 10.46 9.50
CA GLN A 95 0.95 10.53 9.99
C GLN A 95 0.66 9.51 11.11
N LYS A 96 1.36 8.37 11.09
CA LYS A 96 1.21 7.29 12.06
C LYS A 96 2.48 7.15 12.91
N SER A 97 3.29 6.13 12.66
CA SER A 97 4.58 5.91 13.31
C SER A 97 5.48 5.04 12.42
N LYS A 98 6.75 4.85 12.80
CA LYS A 98 7.76 4.14 12.00
C LYS A 98 7.39 2.69 11.63
N GLY A 99 6.55 2.02 12.42
CA GLY A 99 6.16 0.62 12.21
C GLY A 99 5.14 0.41 11.09
N TRP A 100 4.54 1.46 10.54
CA TRP A 100 3.47 1.31 9.56
C TRP A 100 3.96 1.09 8.13
N TYR A 101 3.22 0.25 7.40
CA TYR A 101 3.41 -0.08 5.99
C TYR A 101 2.09 0.07 5.20
N PRO A 102 2.09 0.80 4.08
CA PRO A 102 0.92 0.89 3.20
C PRO A 102 0.73 -0.37 2.34
N GLY A 103 -0.51 -0.84 2.20
CA GLY A 103 -0.93 -1.80 1.19
C GLY A 103 -1.43 -1.12 -0.09
N SER A 104 -1.85 -1.92 -1.08
CA SER A 104 -2.35 -1.43 -2.37
C SER A 104 -3.53 -0.46 -2.26
N PRO A 105 -4.50 -0.59 -1.33
CA PRO A 105 -5.55 0.41 -1.18
C PRO A 105 -4.99 1.78 -0.82
N TRP A 106 -4.07 1.84 0.15
CA TRP A 106 -3.50 3.12 0.57
C TRP A 106 -2.71 3.75 -0.57
N PHE A 107 -1.83 2.99 -1.24
CA PHE A 107 -1.11 3.49 -2.41
C PHE A 107 -2.06 4.01 -3.49
N SER A 108 -3.06 3.22 -3.88
CA SER A 108 -4.00 3.64 -4.93
C SER A 108 -4.66 4.99 -4.57
N THR A 109 -5.18 5.14 -3.35
CA THR A 109 -5.85 6.38 -2.94
C THR A 109 -4.96 7.62 -2.96
N GLN A 110 -3.68 7.50 -2.63
CA GLN A 110 -2.74 8.63 -2.70
C GLN A 110 -2.47 9.08 -4.14
N HIS A 111 -2.62 8.17 -5.11
CA HIS A 111 -2.26 8.39 -6.52
C HIS A 111 -3.48 8.64 -7.42
N LEU A 112 -4.70 8.41 -6.94
CA LEU A 112 -5.92 8.83 -7.65
C LEU A 112 -5.95 10.35 -7.81
N ARG A 113 -6.44 10.85 -8.94
CA ARG A 113 -6.81 12.27 -9.12
C ARG A 113 -8.24 12.52 -8.63
N PRO A 114 -8.71 13.77 -8.54
CA PRO A 114 -10.06 14.06 -8.06
C PRO A 114 -11.19 13.40 -8.88
N GLN A 115 -10.97 13.20 -10.19
CA GLN A 115 -11.95 12.58 -11.10
C GLN A 115 -11.87 11.04 -11.17
N ASP A 116 -10.82 10.44 -10.59
CA ASP A 116 -10.66 8.99 -10.60
C ASP A 116 -11.40 8.36 -9.42
N THR A 117 -11.76 7.09 -9.54
CA THR A 117 -12.45 6.33 -8.50
C THR A 117 -11.73 5.02 -8.19
N ALA A 118 -12.03 4.43 -7.03
CA ALA A 118 -11.62 3.07 -6.74
C ALA A 118 -12.74 2.22 -6.14
N VAL A 119 -12.67 0.92 -6.38
CA VAL A 119 -13.53 -0.09 -5.75
C VAL A 119 -12.65 -1.17 -5.14
N LEU A 120 -12.77 -1.33 -3.83
CA LEU A 120 -11.95 -2.22 -3.03
C LEU A 120 -12.80 -3.35 -2.47
N PHE A 121 -12.33 -4.58 -2.65
CA PHE A 121 -13.02 -5.79 -2.21
C PHE A 121 -12.18 -6.51 -1.15
N GLU A 122 -12.82 -6.90 -0.06
CA GLU A 122 -12.22 -7.76 0.96
C GLU A 122 -13.28 -8.69 1.55
N MET A 123 -13.10 -10.00 1.40
CA MET A 123 -14.08 -10.99 1.80
C MET A 123 -14.03 -11.32 3.30
N GLN A 124 -12.84 -11.28 3.93
CA GLN A 124 -12.65 -11.67 5.32
C GLN A 124 -13.25 -10.59 6.26
N PRO A 125 -14.29 -10.90 7.06
CA PRO A 125 -15.03 -9.88 7.81
C PRO A 125 -14.17 -9.02 8.75
N ASP A 126 -13.19 -9.63 9.41
CA ASP A 126 -12.30 -8.94 10.34
C ASP A 126 -11.28 -8.05 9.62
N VAL A 127 -10.82 -8.46 8.43
CA VAL A 127 -9.92 -7.67 7.59
C VAL A 127 -10.68 -6.52 6.93
N PHE A 128 -11.90 -6.77 6.44
CA PHE A 128 -12.79 -5.75 5.89
C PHE A 128 -13.11 -4.65 6.91
N THR A 129 -13.37 -5.04 8.17
CA THR A 129 -13.61 -4.09 9.25
C THR A 129 -12.40 -3.16 9.45
N LYS A 130 -11.18 -3.71 9.40
CA LYS A 130 -9.96 -2.90 9.48
C LYS A 130 -9.76 -2.03 8.24
N LEU A 131 -10.03 -2.54 7.04
CA LEU A 131 -9.96 -1.76 5.80
C LEU A 131 -10.81 -0.50 5.90
N LYS A 132 -12.07 -0.64 6.32
CA LYS A 132 -12.99 0.49 6.53
C LYS A 132 -12.52 1.46 7.60
N TYR A 133 -11.90 0.97 8.66
CA TYR A 133 -11.36 1.83 9.73
C TYR A 133 -10.09 2.58 9.29
N ASN A 134 -9.23 1.91 8.53
CA ASN A 134 -7.92 2.40 8.13
C ASN A 134 -7.96 3.36 6.95
N LEU A 135 -8.98 3.24 6.10
CA LEU A 135 -9.06 3.96 4.85
C LEU A 135 -10.43 4.62 4.70
N TYR A 136 -10.41 5.94 4.56
CA TYR A 136 -11.56 6.72 4.16
C TYR A 136 -11.15 7.71 3.06
N ASP A 137 -11.84 7.63 1.93
CA ASP A 137 -11.71 8.56 0.82
C ASP A 137 -13.05 8.57 0.06
N PRO A 138 -13.65 9.75 -0.21
CA PRO A 138 -14.96 9.83 -0.87
C PRO A 138 -14.99 9.27 -2.30
N ARG A 139 -13.82 9.06 -2.92
CA ARG A 139 -13.68 8.47 -4.26
C ARG A 139 -13.72 6.95 -4.26
N VAL A 140 -13.81 6.32 -3.08
CA VAL A 140 -13.56 4.89 -2.90
C VAL A 140 -14.79 4.16 -2.38
N GLY A 141 -15.25 3.16 -3.12
CA GLY A 141 -16.23 2.17 -2.67
C GLY A 141 -15.55 0.98 -2.01
N ILE A 142 -15.97 0.59 -0.80
CA ILE A 142 -15.40 -0.56 -0.08
C ILE A 142 -16.49 -1.62 0.14
N HIS A 143 -16.26 -2.83 -0.38
CA HIS A 143 -17.24 -3.91 -0.44
C HIS A 143 -16.73 -5.19 0.24
N GLN A 144 -17.61 -5.84 1.01
CA GLN A 144 -17.35 -7.15 1.60
C GLN A 144 -18.00 -8.25 0.74
N ARG A 145 -17.27 -8.73 -0.27
CA ARG A 145 -17.70 -9.80 -1.17
C ARG A 145 -16.51 -10.32 -1.99
N ASP A 146 -16.71 -11.47 -2.62
CA ASP A 146 -15.91 -11.98 -3.74
C ASP A 146 -16.28 -11.22 -5.03
#